data_AF-A0A423UMP5-F1
#
_entry.id   AF-A0A423UMP5-F1
#
_cell.length_a   1.000
_cell.length_b   1.000
_cell.length_c   1.000
_cell.angle_alpha   90.00
_cell.angle_beta   90.00
_cell.angle_gamma   90.00
#
_symmetry.space_group_name_H-M   'P 1'
#
loop_
_entity.id
_entity.type
_entity.pdbx_description
1 polymer ?
#
loop_
_entity_poly.entity_id
_entity_poly.type
_entity_poly.pdbx_seq_one_letter_code
_entity_poly.pdbx_strand_id
1 'polypeptide(L)'
;MAGKRRFSILGDSISTFEGCNPTGFRVFYEGERCAATGVREARDTWWAQVVDALGGELLANGSFSGSMVEGAGFPAGDSAERVAALARDGQAPDAVLVFMGINDYGWGGADAQAAGRGNALPACLDVDALGEQREPGLAASDAVERFGAAYGSMLARLRTAYPQAEVWCCTLCPGRVVGRDGSTFAYRLRGVPFDAYNDAIRAAARAHGCRVADVRALGRDYEALDGTHPTARGMRQFAGLMLRAMEAADNAAGSALGGSSALGVVALPGVAALRAAAHDAPPSAERCSEPSCIGCPHAASTGGKWLLVCERGI
;
A
#
# COMPACT_ATOMS: atom_id res chain seq x y z
N MET A 1 20.98 2.32 -27.42
CA MET A 1 19.75 1.67 -26.89
C MET A 1 19.31 2.51 -25.71
N ALA A 2 18.06 3.00 -25.69
CA ALA A 2 17.54 3.66 -24.48
C ALA A 2 17.51 2.61 -23.35
N GLY A 3 17.96 2.99 -22.15
CA GLY A 3 17.95 2.11 -20.98
C GLY A 3 16.52 1.72 -20.59
N LYS A 4 16.37 0.65 -19.79
CA LYS A 4 15.07 0.30 -19.21
C LYS A 4 14.59 1.44 -18.31
N ARG A 5 13.26 1.60 -18.25
CA ARG A 5 12.63 2.55 -17.34
C ARG A 5 12.85 2.08 -15.89
N ARG A 6 13.32 2.99 -15.03
CA ARG A 6 13.66 2.73 -13.64
C ARG A 6 12.49 3.03 -12.72
N PHE A 7 12.08 2.04 -11.94
CA PHE A 7 10.99 2.15 -10.98
C PHE A 7 11.52 2.09 -9.55
N SER A 8 11.04 2.99 -8.70
CA SER A 8 11.22 2.90 -7.26
C SER A 8 9.90 2.68 -6.55
N ILE A 9 9.93 1.97 -5.42
CA ILE A 9 8.73 1.61 -4.65
C ILE A 9 8.75 2.35 -3.32
N LEU A 10 7.66 3.07 -3.02
CA LEU A 10 7.43 3.68 -1.71
C LEU A 10 6.22 2.99 -1.08
N GLY A 11 6.46 2.10 -0.12
CA GLY A 11 5.42 1.23 0.42
C GLY A 11 5.53 0.96 1.92
N ASP A 12 4.60 0.18 2.44
CA ASP A 12 4.67 -0.38 3.79
C ASP A 12 5.10 -1.87 3.75
N SER A 13 4.70 -2.66 4.74
CA SER A 13 5.03 -4.08 4.85
C SER A 13 4.64 -4.88 3.61
N ILE A 14 3.52 -4.55 2.95
CA ILE A 14 3.02 -5.26 1.76
C ILE A 14 4.02 -5.16 0.60
N SER A 15 4.89 -4.15 0.60
CA SER A 15 5.84 -3.86 -0.48
C SER A 15 7.29 -4.20 -0.13
N THR A 16 7.56 -4.83 1.01
CA THR A 16 8.92 -5.23 1.41
C THR A 16 9.31 -6.61 0.87
N PHE A 17 10.61 -6.88 0.75
CA PHE A 17 11.14 -8.23 0.52
C PHE A 17 12.61 -8.28 0.91
N GLU A 18 13.05 -9.36 1.56
CA GLU A 18 14.42 -9.51 2.04
C GLU A 18 15.44 -9.31 0.91
N GLY A 19 16.46 -8.48 1.16
CA GLY A 19 17.49 -8.14 0.18
C GLY A 19 17.10 -7.10 -0.88
N CYS A 20 15.86 -6.59 -0.88
CA CYS A 20 15.41 -5.54 -1.80
C CYS A 20 15.28 -4.15 -1.18
N ASN A 21 15.24 -4.05 0.15
CA ASN A 21 15.11 -2.79 0.90
C ASN A 21 16.48 -2.27 1.41
N PRO A 22 16.62 -0.96 1.70
CA PRO A 22 17.84 -0.43 2.31
C PRO A 22 18.18 -1.09 3.65
N THR A 23 19.47 -1.19 3.96
CA THR A 23 19.94 -1.70 5.26
C THR A 23 19.28 -0.96 6.41
N GLY A 24 18.74 -1.70 7.39
CA GLY A 24 18.06 -1.15 8.56
C GLY A 24 16.57 -0.85 8.36
N PHE A 25 16.05 -0.96 7.13
CA PHE A 25 14.61 -0.90 6.89
C PHE A 25 13.98 -2.22 7.28
N ARG A 26 12.90 -2.18 8.07
CA ARG A 26 12.25 -3.43 8.49
C ARG A 26 11.54 -4.07 7.30
N VAL A 27 11.68 -5.38 7.19
CA VAL A 27 11.08 -6.22 6.16
C VAL A 27 10.00 -7.12 6.77
N PHE A 28 8.90 -7.33 6.04
CA PHE A 28 7.88 -8.32 6.40
C PHE A 28 8.18 -9.67 5.75
N TYR A 29 8.42 -9.71 4.44
CA TYR A 29 8.70 -10.95 3.70
C TYR A 29 10.17 -11.36 3.86
N GLU A 30 10.45 -12.03 4.98
CA GLU A 30 11.75 -12.60 5.36
C GLU A 30 11.54 -13.90 6.16
N GLY A 31 12.51 -14.82 6.11
CA GLY A 31 12.51 -16.04 6.93
C GLY A 31 11.22 -16.88 6.84
N GLU A 32 10.64 -17.22 7.99
CA GLU A 32 9.43 -18.06 8.08
C GLU A 32 8.19 -17.44 7.41
N ARG A 33 8.13 -16.11 7.30
CA ARG A 33 7.01 -15.43 6.64
C ARG A 33 7.00 -15.67 5.13
N CYS A 34 8.17 -15.84 4.50
CA CYS A 34 8.26 -16.25 3.10
C CYS A 34 7.64 -17.65 2.90
N ALA A 35 7.90 -18.57 3.83
CA ALA A 35 7.30 -19.91 3.80
C ALA A 35 5.78 -19.86 4.03
N ALA A 36 5.31 -19.09 5.01
CA ALA A 36 3.90 -18.99 5.38
C ALA A 36 3.04 -18.31 4.30
N THR A 37 3.56 -17.27 3.65
CA THR A 37 2.85 -16.55 2.57
C THR A 37 3.03 -17.21 1.20
N GLY A 38 4.06 -18.04 1.04
CA GLY A 38 4.48 -18.61 -0.23
C GLY A 38 5.23 -17.62 -1.14
N VAL A 39 5.46 -16.37 -0.70
CA VAL A 39 6.29 -15.38 -1.42
C VAL A 39 7.74 -15.73 -1.14
N ARG A 40 8.41 -16.40 -2.08
CA ARG A 40 9.74 -17.00 -1.85
C ARG A 40 10.87 -16.21 -2.48
N GLU A 41 10.56 -15.42 -3.50
CA GLU A 41 11.54 -14.65 -4.24
C GLU A 41 11.01 -13.24 -4.55
N ALA A 42 11.91 -12.30 -4.81
CA ALA A 42 11.54 -10.91 -5.12
C ALA A 42 10.54 -10.82 -6.29
N ARG A 43 10.67 -11.68 -7.30
CA ARG A 43 9.75 -11.75 -8.44
C ARG A 43 8.32 -12.19 -8.09
N ASP A 44 8.11 -12.77 -6.91
CA ASP A 44 6.78 -13.12 -6.43
C ASP A 44 6.03 -11.90 -5.88
N THR A 45 6.72 -10.79 -5.61
CA THR A 45 6.11 -9.58 -5.07
C THR A 45 5.27 -8.86 -6.12
N TRP A 46 4.26 -8.09 -5.67
CA TRP A 46 3.41 -7.35 -6.60
C TRP A 46 4.20 -6.34 -7.42
N TRP A 47 5.16 -5.66 -6.80
CA TRP A 47 5.91 -4.57 -7.43
C TRP A 47 6.86 -5.11 -8.49
N ALA A 48 7.52 -6.25 -8.26
CA ALA A 48 8.41 -6.83 -9.26
C ALA A 48 7.62 -7.24 -10.50
N GLN A 49 6.45 -7.86 -10.29
CA GLN A 49 5.55 -8.28 -11.37
C GLN A 49 5.01 -7.09 -12.18
N VAL A 50 4.63 -6.00 -11.51
CA VAL A 50 4.19 -4.76 -12.19
C VAL A 50 5.34 -4.14 -12.98
N VAL A 51 6.53 -4.01 -12.38
CA VAL A 51 7.71 -3.43 -13.04
C VAL A 51 8.13 -4.25 -14.26
N ASP A 52 8.18 -5.58 -14.14
CA ASP A 52 8.48 -6.49 -15.24
C ASP A 52 7.44 -6.39 -16.36
N ALA A 53 6.15 -6.33 -16.01
CA ALA A 53 5.06 -6.17 -16.96
C ALA A 53 5.08 -4.82 -17.71
N LEU A 54 5.70 -3.80 -17.12
CA LEU A 54 5.94 -2.50 -17.74
C LEU A 54 7.28 -2.43 -18.50
N GLY A 55 8.00 -3.55 -18.61
CA GLY A 55 9.31 -3.62 -19.27
C GLY A 55 10.41 -2.83 -18.55
N GLY A 56 10.20 -2.52 -17.27
CA GLY A 56 11.10 -1.72 -16.46
C GLY A 56 12.17 -2.53 -15.72
N GLU A 57 12.83 -1.85 -14.80
CA GLU A 57 13.68 -2.45 -13.78
C GLU A 57 13.51 -1.73 -12.44
N LEU A 58 13.70 -2.46 -11.33
CA LEU A 58 13.71 -1.86 -10.01
C LEU A 58 15.00 -1.08 -9.79
N LEU A 59 14.87 0.20 -9.43
CA LEU A 59 15.98 1.04 -8.96
C LEU A 59 16.18 0.89 -7.45
N ALA A 60 15.12 1.15 -6.67
CA ALA A 60 15.15 1.09 -5.22
C ALA A 60 13.77 0.75 -4.63
N ASN A 61 13.76 0.02 -3.51
CA ASN A 61 12.53 -0.25 -2.76
C ASN A 61 12.62 0.40 -1.37
N GLY A 62 12.14 1.64 -1.28
CA GLY A 62 12.09 2.42 -0.04
C GLY A 62 10.93 2.04 0.88
N SER A 63 10.41 0.81 0.81
CA SER A 63 9.31 0.33 1.68
C SER A 63 9.78 -0.04 3.08
N PHE A 64 8.93 0.15 4.10
CA PHE A 64 9.26 -0.17 5.50
C PHE A 64 8.08 -0.86 6.20
N SER A 65 8.32 -2.01 6.81
CA SER A 65 7.27 -2.79 7.46
C SER A 65 6.68 -2.10 8.70
N GLY A 66 5.37 -1.85 8.62
CA GLY A 66 4.55 -1.21 9.66
C GLY A 66 4.49 0.31 9.61
N SER A 67 5.19 0.95 8.66
CA SER A 67 5.21 2.41 8.56
C SER A 67 3.85 2.97 8.16
N MET A 68 3.43 4.00 8.87
CA MET A 68 2.36 4.92 8.46
C MET A 68 2.89 5.94 7.44
N VAL A 69 1.98 6.65 6.77
CA VAL A 69 2.30 7.87 6.03
C VAL A 69 2.51 9.02 7.02
N GLU A 70 1.56 9.21 7.95
CA GLU A 70 1.64 10.16 9.05
C GLU A 70 2.72 9.74 10.09
N GLY A 71 3.46 10.70 10.63
CA GLY A 71 4.35 10.49 11.76
C GLY A 71 5.39 11.60 11.93
N ALA A 72 5.99 11.69 13.12
CA ALA A 72 6.92 12.76 13.48
C ALA A 72 8.33 12.66 12.83
N GLY A 73 8.59 11.61 12.06
CA GLY A 73 9.89 11.35 11.44
C GLY A 73 10.02 9.91 10.94
N PHE A 74 11.23 9.52 10.54
CA PHE A 74 11.52 8.16 10.09
C PHE A 74 11.07 7.12 11.13
N PRO A 75 10.27 6.08 10.74
CA PRO A 75 10.10 5.59 9.37
C PRO A 75 8.81 6.01 8.65
N ALA A 76 8.11 7.06 9.10
CA ALA A 76 6.90 7.56 8.44
C ALA A 76 7.13 7.88 6.95
N GLY A 77 6.15 7.58 6.09
CA GLY A 77 6.24 7.75 4.64
C GLY A 77 6.57 9.18 4.21
N ASP A 78 6.10 10.18 4.96
CA ASP A 78 6.41 11.61 4.76
C ASP A 78 7.82 12.02 5.24
N SER A 79 8.67 11.09 5.69
CA SER A 79 10.02 11.45 6.12
C SER A 79 10.96 11.69 4.93
N ALA A 80 11.94 12.56 5.12
CA ALA A 80 12.95 12.86 4.09
C ALA A 80 13.80 11.62 3.75
N GLU A 81 14.07 10.77 4.74
CA GLU A 81 14.81 9.52 4.60
C GLU A 81 14.06 8.51 3.72
N ARG A 82 12.72 8.44 3.83
CA ARG A 82 11.90 7.59 2.97
C ARG A 82 11.95 8.03 1.51
N VAL A 83 11.93 9.34 1.26
CA VAL A 83 12.08 9.90 -0.09
C VAL A 83 13.49 9.66 -0.63
N ALA A 84 14.53 9.93 0.16
CA ALA A 84 15.92 9.74 -0.25
C ALA A 84 16.25 8.28 -0.61
N ALA A 85 15.60 7.32 0.05
CA ALA A 85 15.74 5.88 -0.21
C ALA A 85 15.21 5.43 -1.59
N LEU A 86 14.60 6.31 -2.38
CA LEU A 86 14.10 5.99 -3.73
C LEU A 86 15.12 6.23 -4.84
N ALA A 87 16.26 6.83 -4.52
CA ALA A 87 17.41 6.93 -5.41
C ALA A 87 18.49 5.92 -5.02
N ARG A 88 19.32 5.52 -5.98
CA ARG A 88 20.44 4.60 -5.75
C ARG A 88 21.60 4.92 -6.66
N ASP A 89 22.82 4.89 -6.13
CA ASP A 89 24.06 5.09 -6.89
C ASP A 89 24.05 6.36 -7.77
N GLY A 90 23.51 7.45 -7.22
CA GLY A 90 23.36 8.74 -7.91
C GLY A 90 22.27 8.79 -8.99
N GLN A 91 21.51 7.71 -9.19
CA GLN A 91 20.42 7.63 -10.16
C GLN A 91 19.07 7.90 -9.50
N ALA A 92 18.24 8.70 -10.18
CA ALA A 92 16.86 8.98 -9.80
C ALA A 92 15.88 8.02 -10.53
N PRO A 93 14.70 7.76 -9.96
CA PRO A 93 13.67 6.96 -10.62
C PRO A 93 13.03 7.72 -11.80
N ASP A 94 12.63 6.97 -12.84
CA ASP A 94 11.74 7.46 -13.89
C ASP A 94 10.26 7.34 -13.48
N ALA A 95 9.97 6.43 -12.55
CA ALA A 95 8.66 6.23 -11.95
C ALA A 95 8.75 5.84 -10.47
N VAL A 96 7.81 6.32 -9.67
CA VAL A 96 7.61 5.89 -8.28
C VAL A 96 6.23 5.27 -8.15
N LEU A 97 6.17 4.01 -7.69
CA LEU A 97 4.93 3.35 -7.32
C LEU A 97 4.73 3.49 -5.80
N VAL A 98 3.67 4.20 -5.41
CA VAL A 98 3.32 4.45 -4.01
C VAL A 98 2.16 3.55 -3.61
N PHE A 99 2.38 2.69 -2.61
CA PHE A 99 1.32 1.87 -2.00
C PHE A 99 1.48 1.86 -0.48
N MET A 100 0.85 2.84 0.16
CA MET A 100 0.91 3.10 1.59
C MET A 100 -0.42 3.65 2.11
N GLY A 101 -0.67 3.50 3.40
CA GLY A 101 -1.82 4.07 4.10
C GLY A 101 -2.63 3.05 4.89
N ILE A 102 -2.39 1.75 4.68
CA ILE A 102 -3.09 0.71 5.45
C ILE A 102 -2.75 0.79 6.95
N ASN A 103 -1.53 1.23 7.28
CA ASN A 103 -1.12 1.48 8.65
C ASN A 103 -1.74 2.75 9.26
N ASP A 104 -2.11 3.74 8.45
CA ASP A 104 -2.83 4.91 8.93
C ASP A 104 -4.28 4.53 9.22
N TYR A 105 -4.87 3.73 8.33
CA TYR A 105 -6.20 3.14 8.50
C TYR A 105 -6.29 2.28 9.77
N GLY A 106 -5.33 1.39 9.98
CA GLY A 106 -5.40 0.44 11.09
C GLY A 106 -4.96 0.99 12.46
N TRP A 107 -4.19 2.10 12.54
CA TRP A 107 -3.84 2.77 13.81
C TRP A 107 -4.87 3.85 14.13
N GLY A 108 -5.42 4.51 13.10
CA GLY A 108 -6.28 5.69 13.28
C GLY A 108 -5.50 6.97 13.58
N GLY A 109 -4.18 6.96 13.36
CA GLY A 109 -3.30 8.13 13.52
C GLY A 109 -1.99 7.82 14.24
N ALA A 110 -1.02 8.73 14.12
CA ALA A 110 0.32 8.56 14.69
C ALA A 110 0.31 8.45 16.23
N ASP A 111 -0.55 9.21 16.92
CA ASP A 111 -0.69 9.15 18.38
C ASP A 111 -1.15 7.77 18.85
N ALA A 112 -2.08 7.17 18.11
CA ALA A 112 -2.60 5.83 18.38
C ALA A 112 -1.52 4.76 18.14
N GLN A 113 -0.69 4.93 17.10
CA GLN A 113 0.50 4.10 16.89
C GLN A 113 1.50 4.19 18.05
N ALA A 114 1.78 5.41 18.51
CA ALA A 114 2.65 5.68 19.65
C ALA A 114 2.13 5.03 20.95
N ALA A 115 0.86 5.25 21.26
CA ALA A 115 0.21 4.68 22.43
C ALA A 115 0.18 3.14 22.39
N GLY A 116 -0.06 2.53 21.22
CA GLY A 116 -0.10 1.08 21.03
C GLY A 116 1.25 0.39 20.97
N ARG A 117 2.35 1.15 21.03
CA ARG A 117 3.72 0.66 20.81
C ARG A 117 3.83 -0.11 19.50
N GLY A 118 3.44 0.57 18.42
CA GLY A 118 3.56 0.02 17.08
C GLY A 118 4.99 -0.38 16.77
N ASN A 119 5.15 -1.33 15.85
CA ASN A 119 6.48 -1.79 15.52
C ASN A 119 7.28 -0.68 14.81
N ALA A 120 6.66 0.21 14.03
CA ALA A 120 7.33 1.22 13.22
C ALA A 120 7.23 2.64 13.81
N LEU A 121 7.44 2.77 15.12
CA LEU A 121 7.47 4.09 15.76
C LEU A 121 8.57 4.97 15.17
N PRO A 122 8.30 6.28 14.99
CA PRO A 122 9.34 7.23 14.65
C PRO A 122 10.50 7.20 15.65
N ALA A 123 11.72 7.10 15.15
CA ALA A 123 12.93 6.97 15.98
C ALA A 123 13.20 8.20 16.86
N CYS A 124 12.59 9.34 16.53
CA CYS A 124 12.68 10.59 17.28
C CYS A 124 11.76 10.62 18.52
N LEU A 125 10.87 9.65 18.71
CA LEU A 125 9.97 9.65 19.86
C LEU A 125 10.68 9.15 21.12
N ASP A 126 10.47 9.88 22.21
CA ASP A 126 10.77 9.41 23.56
C ASP A 126 9.68 8.42 24.01
N VAL A 127 9.99 7.12 23.94
CA VAL A 127 9.04 6.05 24.27
C VAL A 127 8.68 5.98 25.75
N ASP A 128 9.53 6.49 26.63
CA ASP A 128 9.31 6.51 28.07
C ASP A 128 8.33 7.64 28.43
N ALA A 129 8.39 8.76 27.69
CA ALA A 129 7.44 9.86 27.83
C ALA A 129 6.02 9.55 27.34
N LEU A 130 5.81 8.48 26.57
CA LEU A 130 4.49 8.09 26.03
C LEU A 130 3.54 7.47 27.08
N GLY A 131 4.02 7.21 28.30
CA GLY A 131 3.24 6.57 29.36
C GLY A 131 2.92 5.11 29.07
N GLU A 132 1.92 4.55 29.77
CA GLU A 132 1.55 3.14 29.60
C GLU A 132 1.04 2.82 28.19
N GLN A 133 1.36 1.61 27.71
CA GLN A 133 0.84 1.10 26.45
C GLN A 133 -0.68 0.98 26.52
N ARG A 134 -1.36 1.47 25.48
CA ARG A 134 -2.83 1.42 25.37
C ARG A 134 -3.24 0.83 24.03
N GLU A 135 -4.21 -0.07 24.07
CA GLU A 135 -4.86 -0.54 22.85
C GLU A 135 -5.57 0.63 22.17
N PRO A 136 -5.34 0.87 20.87
CA PRO A 136 -5.98 2.00 20.23
C PRO A 136 -7.49 1.75 20.06
N GLY A 137 -8.28 2.82 20.22
CA GLY A 137 -9.74 2.79 20.13
C GLY A 137 -10.27 3.37 18.81
N LEU A 138 -11.33 4.18 18.90
CA LEU A 138 -11.81 4.95 17.75
C LEU A 138 -10.74 5.94 17.28
N ALA A 139 -10.68 6.18 15.97
CA ALA A 139 -9.82 7.21 15.42
C ALA A 139 -10.35 8.59 15.84
N ALA A 140 -9.44 9.58 15.92
CA ALA A 140 -9.85 10.96 16.09
C ALA A 140 -10.73 11.41 14.90
N SER A 141 -11.63 12.36 15.13
CA SER A 141 -12.58 12.82 14.10
C SER A 141 -11.90 13.42 12.87
N ASP A 142 -10.67 13.89 13.03
CA ASP A 142 -9.81 14.52 12.02
C ASP A 142 -8.71 13.57 11.47
N ALA A 143 -8.80 12.26 11.73
CA ALA A 143 -7.77 11.29 11.35
C ALA A 143 -7.56 11.21 9.83
N VAL A 144 -8.63 11.32 9.04
CA VAL A 144 -8.54 11.28 7.57
C VAL A 144 -7.91 12.56 7.02
N GLU A 145 -8.21 13.70 7.63
CA GLU A 145 -7.64 15.00 7.30
C GLU A 145 -6.14 15.02 7.57
N ARG A 146 -5.70 14.53 8.74
CA ARG A 146 -4.27 14.39 9.06
C ARG A 146 -3.56 13.43 8.12
N PHE A 147 -4.17 12.27 7.83
CA PHE A 147 -3.65 11.34 6.84
C PHE A 147 -3.50 11.99 5.47
N GLY A 148 -4.54 12.68 4.98
CA GLY A 148 -4.51 13.37 3.69
C GLY A 148 -3.45 14.47 3.62
N ALA A 149 -3.28 15.24 4.70
CA ALA A 149 -2.22 16.25 4.81
C ALA A 149 -0.82 15.62 4.78
N ALA A 150 -0.60 14.54 5.53
CA ALA A 150 0.68 13.80 5.51
C ALA A 150 0.95 13.18 4.13
N TYR A 151 -0.06 12.61 3.48
CA TYR A 151 0.05 12.07 2.13
C TYR A 151 0.40 13.17 1.12
N GLY A 152 -0.24 14.34 1.21
CA GLY A 152 0.09 15.50 0.38
C GLY A 152 1.52 16.00 0.60
N SER A 153 1.96 16.10 1.85
CA SER A 153 3.34 16.45 2.21
C SER A 153 4.35 15.45 1.64
N MET A 154 4.08 14.15 1.75
CA MET A 154 4.89 13.08 1.15
C MET A 154 5.01 13.26 -0.37
N LEU A 155 3.89 13.52 -1.06
CA LEU A 155 3.90 13.77 -2.50
C LEU A 155 4.63 15.06 -2.86
N ALA A 156 4.49 16.13 -2.08
CA ALA A 156 5.23 17.38 -2.30
C ALA A 156 6.75 17.13 -2.25
N ARG A 157 7.23 16.37 -1.25
CA ARG A 157 8.65 15.99 -1.14
C ARG A 157 9.11 15.15 -2.33
N LEU A 158 8.31 14.17 -2.76
CA LEU A 158 8.60 13.37 -3.95
C LEU A 158 8.73 14.25 -5.20
N ARG A 159 7.81 15.19 -5.41
CA ARG A 159 7.84 16.11 -6.56
C ARG A 159 9.03 17.07 -6.50
N THR A 160 9.45 17.49 -5.31
CA THR A 160 10.68 18.29 -5.13
C THR A 160 11.94 17.48 -5.42
N ALA A 161 12.04 16.26 -4.88
CA ALA A 161 13.23 15.43 -5.03
C ALA A 161 13.36 14.84 -6.45
N TYR A 162 12.23 14.47 -7.06
CA TYR A 162 12.16 13.76 -8.34
C TYR A 162 11.17 14.43 -9.30
N PRO A 163 11.43 15.66 -9.75
CA PRO A 163 10.48 16.44 -10.55
C PRO A 163 10.15 15.80 -11.91
N GLN A 164 11.03 14.95 -12.43
CA GLN A 164 10.84 14.24 -13.70
C GLN A 164 10.20 12.86 -13.55
N ALA A 165 10.10 12.32 -12.33
CA ALA A 165 9.53 11.00 -12.11
C ALA A 165 8.01 11.03 -12.27
N GLU A 166 7.45 10.02 -12.93
CA GLU A 166 6.01 9.76 -12.87
C GLU A 166 5.67 9.14 -11.52
N VAL A 167 4.71 9.70 -10.80
CA VAL A 167 4.30 9.17 -9.48
C VAL A 167 2.92 8.55 -9.60
N TRP A 168 2.82 7.25 -9.29
CA TRP A 168 1.57 6.50 -9.25
C TRP A 168 1.16 6.20 -7.81
N CYS A 169 0.07 6.80 -7.37
CA CYS A 169 -0.55 6.53 -6.07
C CYS A 169 -1.58 5.41 -6.23
N CYS A 170 -1.30 4.25 -5.64
CA CYS A 170 -2.25 3.15 -5.58
C CYS A 170 -3.24 3.39 -4.44
N THR A 171 -4.55 3.29 -4.70
CA THR A 171 -5.53 3.26 -3.62
C THR A 171 -5.37 1.98 -2.78
N LEU A 172 -5.82 2.00 -1.54
CA LEU A 172 -5.82 0.83 -0.66
C LEU A 172 -6.78 -0.25 -1.19
N CYS A 173 -6.36 -1.50 -1.10
CA CYS A 173 -7.13 -2.66 -1.54
C CYS A 173 -7.39 -3.58 -0.33
N PRO A 174 -8.63 -4.07 -0.13
CA PRO A 174 -8.91 -5.01 0.96
C PRO A 174 -8.14 -6.32 0.80
N GLY A 175 -7.57 -6.81 1.91
CA GLY A 175 -7.03 -8.16 1.99
C GLY A 175 -8.10 -9.16 2.47
N ARG A 176 -8.07 -10.36 1.90
CA ARG A 176 -8.95 -11.46 2.27
C ARG A 176 -8.14 -12.62 2.84
N VAL A 177 -8.46 -13.07 4.05
CA VAL A 177 -7.79 -14.22 4.66
C VAL A 177 -7.89 -15.44 3.76
N VAL A 178 -6.75 -16.09 3.51
CA VAL A 178 -6.61 -17.29 2.67
C VAL A 178 -7.59 -18.38 3.11
N GLY A 179 -8.20 -19.06 2.13
CA GLY A 179 -9.17 -20.13 2.38
C GLY A 179 -10.58 -19.64 2.74
N ARG A 180 -10.87 -18.34 2.68
CA ARG A 180 -12.22 -17.80 2.92
C ARG A 180 -12.94 -17.42 1.63
N ASP A 181 -14.20 -17.84 1.52
CA ASP A 181 -15.06 -17.55 0.35
C ASP A 181 -15.67 -16.15 0.39
N GLY A 182 -15.89 -15.60 1.59
CA GLY A 182 -16.41 -14.26 1.83
C GLY A 182 -15.31 -13.20 1.95
N SER A 183 -15.68 -11.92 1.76
CA SER A 183 -14.77 -10.83 2.12
C SER A 183 -14.56 -10.85 3.63
N THR A 184 -13.32 -10.73 4.06
CA THR A 184 -12.95 -10.75 5.47
C THR A 184 -12.47 -9.39 5.95
N PHE A 185 -12.71 -8.30 5.22
CA PHE A 185 -12.11 -7.01 5.55
C PHE A 185 -12.98 -6.22 6.53
N ALA A 186 -12.36 -5.64 7.56
CA ALA A 186 -13.02 -4.73 8.48
C ALA A 186 -13.10 -3.32 7.87
N TYR A 187 -14.18 -2.99 7.16
CA TYR A 187 -14.32 -1.71 6.41
C TYR A 187 -14.48 -0.45 7.26
N ARG A 188 -14.71 -0.57 8.57
CA ARG A 188 -14.88 0.57 9.51
C ARG A 188 -14.08 0.37 10.79
N LEU A 189 -12.84 -0.14 10.69
CA LEU A 189 -12.09 -0.65 11.84
C LEU A 189 -12.17 0.25 13.07
N ARG A 190 -11.84 1.54 12.91
CA ARG A 190 -11.79 2.54 13.99
C ARG A 190 -12.89 3.59 13.91
N GLY A 191 -14.03 3.22 13.34
CA GLY A 191 -15.16 4.14 13.14
C GLY A 191 -15.07 5.00 11.88
N VAL A 192 -13.99 4.83 11.10
CA VAL A 192 -13.78 5.57 9.86
C VAL A 192 -13.96 4.63 8.66
N PRO A 193 -14.79 4.98 7.67
CA PRO A 193 -14.93 4.19 6.46
C PRO A 193 -13.59 4.08 5.71
N PHE A 194 -13.27 2.86 5.26
CA PHE A 194 -12.07 2.60 4.46
C PHE A 194 -11.96 3.51 3.22
N ASP A 195 -13.10 3.80 2.58
CA ASP A 195 -13.14 4.65 1.39
C ASP A 195 -12.77 6.11 1.67
N ALA A 196 -12.88 6.59 2.92
CA ALA A 196 -12.43 7.94 3.27
C ALA A 196 -10.90 8.10 3.12
N TYR A 197 -10.13 7.07 3.45
CA TYR A 197 -8.67 7.07 3.22
C TYR A 197 -8.36 6.99 1.72
N ASN A 198 -9.11 6.20 0.95
CA ASN A 198 -8.94 6.14 -0.50
C ASN A 198 -9.28 7.49 -1.17
N ASP A 199 -10.29 8.19 -0.70
CA ASP A 199 -10.64 9.53 -1.17
C ASP A 199 -9.54 10.54 -0.85
N ALA A 200 -8.93 10.46 0.34
CA ALA A 200 -7.77 11.27 0.70
C ALA A 200 -6.57 11.00 -0.23
N ILE A 201 -6.28 9.74 -0.57
CA ILE A 201 -5.22 9.37 -1.55
C ILE A 201 -5.53 9.99 -2.92
N ARG A 202 -6.77 9.85 -3.42
CA ARG A 202 -7.18 10.42 -4.72
C ARG A 202 -7.06 11.94 -4.73
N ALA A 203 -7.48 12.60 -3.66
CA ALA A 203 -7.44 14.05 -3.52
C ALA A 203 -5.99 14.55 -3.47
N ALA A 204 -5.14 13.96 -2.64
CA ALA A 204 -3.72 14.31 -2.54
C ALA A 204 -2.99 14.09 -3.87
N ALA A 205 -3.19 12.93 -4.51
CA ALA A 205 -2.58 12.65 -5.82
C ALA A 205 -2.93 13.72 -6.86
N ARG A 206 -4.22 14.09 -6.96
CA ARG A 206 -4.69 15.16 -7.86
C ARG A 206 -4.06 16.51 -7.54
N ALA A 207 -4.05 16.90 -6.25
CA ALA A 207 -3.52 18.19 -5.81
C ALA A 207 -2.02 18.35 -6.13
N HIS A 208 -1.26 17.25 -6.16
CA HIS A 208 0.17 17.24 -6.43
C HIS A 208 0.53 16.79 -7.86
N GLY A 209 -0.44 16.73 -8.78
CA GLY A 209 -0.21 16.36 -10.18
C GLY A 209 0.31 14.92 -10.36
N CYS A 210 0.03 14.04 -9.40
CA CYS A 210 0.38 12.63 -9.45
C CYS A 210 -0.77 11.81 -10.05
N ARG A 211 -0.44 10.61 -10.53
CA ARG A 211 -1.40 9.69 -11.14
C ARG A 211 -2.00 8.77 -10.09
N VAL A 212 -3.21 8.28 -10.34
CA VAL A 212 -3.90 7.34 -9.44
C VAL A 212 -4.08 6.00 -10.15
N ALA A 213 -3.56 4.94 -9.54
CA ALA A 213 -3.94 3.57 -9.87
C ALA A 213 -5.08 3.17 -8.91
N ASP A 214 -6.32 3.40 -9.33
CA ASP A 214 -7.49 3.20 -8.48
C ASP A 214 -7.95 1.73 -8.40
N VAL A 215 -7.15 0.90 -7.72
CA VAL A 215 -7.46 -0.52 -7.51
C VAL A 215 -8.73 -0.71 -6.67
N ARG A 216 -9.03 0.21 -5.74
CA ARG A 216 -10.25 0.16 -4.93
C ARG A 216 -11.50 0.19 -5.79
N ALA A 217 -11.51 1.00 -6.84
CA ALA A 217 -12.64 1.13 -7.77
C ALA A 217 -12.92 -0.17 -8.56
N LEU A 218 -11.96 -1.11 -8.63
CA LEU A 218 -12.18 -2.42 -9.24
C LEU A 218 -13.04 -3.35 -8.38
N GLY A 219 -13.26 -3.01 -7.10
CA GLY A 219 -14.15 -3.75 -6.20
C GLY A 219 -13.72 -5.19 -5.93
N ARG A 220 -12.40 -5.43 -5.86
CA ARG A 220 -11.81 -6.75 -5.61
C ARG A 220 -10.94 -6.74 -4.36
N ASP A 221 -10.85 -7.89 -3.71
CA ASP A 221 -9.91 -8.19 -2.64
C ASP A 221 -8.73 -8.99 -3.22
N TYR A 222 -7.55 -8.90 -2.61
CA TYR A 222 -6.48 -9.88 -2.83
C TYR A 222 -6.45 -10.91 -1.71
N GLU A 223 -5.97 -12.12 -1.98
CA GLU A 223 -5.74 -13.14 -0.97
C GLU A 223 -4.56 -12.76 -0.05
N ALA A 224 -4.75 -12.85 1.26
CA ALA A 224 -3.82 -12.44 2.30
C ALA A 224 -3.70 -13.52 3.36
N LEU A 225 -2.55 -13.63 4.00
CA LEU A 225 -2.35 -14.55 5.13
C LEU A 225 -3.20 -14.15 6.34
N ASP A 226 -3.21 -12.85 6.66
CA ASP A 226 -3.77 -12.30 7.90
C ASP A 226 -4.82 -11.19 7.66
N GLY A 227 -5.31 -11.07 6.42
CA GLY A 227 -6.21 -10.00 5.99
C GLY A 227 -5.50 -8.71 5.57
N THR A 228 -4.16 -8.65 5.67
CA THR A 228 -3.35 -7.50 5.25
C THR A 228 -2.21 -7.89 4.32
N HIS A 229 -1.46 -8.94 4.65
CA HIS A 229 -0.24 -9.30 3.92
C HIS A 229 -0.55 -10.34 2.84
N PRO A 230 -0.41 -10.00 1.54
CA PRO A 230 -0.68 -10.92 0.45
C PRO A 230 0.08 -12.26 0.54
N THR A 231 -0.60 -13.35 0.20
CA THR A 231 0.09 -14.60 -0.17
C THR A 231 0.75 -14.45 -1.54
N ALA A 232 1.50 -15.43 -2.03
CA ALA A 232 2.00 -15.40 -3.41
C ALA A 232 0.87 -15.32 -4.46
N ARG A 233 -0.30 -15.93 -4.18
CA ARG A 233 -1.49 -15.73 -5.02
C ARG A 233 -2.02 -14.31 -4.90
N GLY A 234 -2.10 -13.78 -3.68
CA GLY A 234 -2.44 -12.40 -3.41
C GLY A 234 -1.57 -11.39 -4.13
N MET A 235 -0.25 -11.58 -4.14
CA MET A 235 0.69 -10.71 -4.85
C MET A 235 0.40 -10.66 -6.35
N ARG A 236 0.13 -11.82 -6.97
CA ARG A 236 -0.26 -11.92 -8.39
C ARG A 236 -1.58 -11.21 -8.65
N GLN A 237 -2.58 -11.44 -7.80
CA GLN A 237 -3.90 -10.79 -7.89
C GLN A 237 -3.75 -9.27 -7.79
N PHE A 238 -3.02 -8.78 -6.79
CA PHE A 238 -2.80 -7.36 -6.55
C PHE A 238 -2.00 -6.68 -7.67
N ALA A 239 -0.93 -7.32 -8.18
CA ALA A 239 -0.20 -6.84 -9.36
C ALA A 239 -1.12 -6.71 -10.59
N GLY A 240 -1.98 -7.70 -10.83
CA GLY A 240 -2.96 -7.67 -11.91
C GLY A 240 -3.98 -6.53 -11.75
N LEU A 241 -4.47 -6.30 -10.53
CA LEU A 241 -5.37 -5.19 -10.22
C LEU A 241 -4.68 -3.83 -10.45
N MET A 242 -3.43 -3.69 -9.99
CA MET A 242 -2.62 -2.48 -10.19
C MET A 242 -2.46 -2.16 -11.68
N LEU A 243 -2.05 -3.14 -12.50
CA LEU A 243 -1.90 -2.94 -13.94
C LEU A 243 -3.22 -2.54 -14.61
N ARG A 244 -4.33 -3.22 -14.28
CA ARG A 244 -5.65 -2.86 -14.82
C ARG A 244 -6.07 -1.44 -14.43
N ALA A 245 -5.79 -1.03 -13.20
CA ALA A 245 -6.10 0.31 -12.71
C ALA A 245 -5.23 1.38 -13.41
N MET A 246 -3.95 1.08 -13.62
CA MET A 246 -3.04 1.95 -14.38
C MET A 246 -3.49 2.09 -15.84
N GLU A 247 -3.80 0.98 -16.53
CA GLU A 247 -4.35 0.96 -17.90
C GLU A 247 -5.64 1.79 -18.00
N ALA A 248 -6.56 1.65 -17.04
CA ALA A 248 -7.80 2.41 -17.01
C ALA A 248 -7.56 3.92 -16.87
N ALA A 249 -6.63 4.33 -15.99
CA ALA A 249 -6.27 5.73 -15.81
C ALA A 249 -5.59 6.33 -17.06
N ASP A 250 -4.76 5.53 -17.73
CA ASP A 250 -4.12 5.86 -19.01
C ASP A 250 -5.14 6.08 -20.13
N ASN A 251 -6.09 5.16 -20.27
CA ASN A 251 -7.14 5.25 -21.28
C ASN A 251 -8.05 6.46 -21.04
N ALA A 252 -8.37 6.77 -19.78
CA ALA A 252 -9.12 7.96 -19.43
C ALA A 252 -8.36 9.25 -19.80
N ALA A 253 -7.04 9.30 -19.56
CA ALA A 253 -6.20 10.43 -19.94
C ALA A 253 -6.02 10.56 -21.47
N GLY A 254 -5.79 9.44 -22.17
CA GLY A 254 -5.64 9.40 -23.62
C GLY A 254 -6.93 9.79 -24.36
N SER A 255 -8.10 9.36 -23.86
CA SER A 255 -9.41 9.78 -24.37
C SER A 255 -9.65 11.28 -24.18
N ALA A 256 -9.08 11.90 -23.14
CA ALA A 256 -9.21 13.34 -22.91
C ALA A 256 -8.27 14.18 -23.80
N LEU A 257 -7.17 13.59 -24.29
CA LEU A 257 -6.12 14.27 -25.06
C LEU A 257 -6.03 13.83 -26.54
N GLY A 258 -6.88 12.91 -26.99
CA GLY A 258 -6.90 12.42 -28.38
C GLY A 258 -5.67 11.58 -28.79
N GLY A 259 -4.96 10.97 -27.83
CA GLY A 259 -3.70 10.24 -28.04
C GLY A 259 -3.74 8.75 -27.66
N SER A 260 -2.72 7.99 -28.10
CA SER A 260 -2.50 6.57 -27.74
C SER A 260 -2.01 6.42 -26.29
N SER A 261 -2.33 5.28 -25.64
CA SER A 261 -1.87 4.93 -24.28
C SER A 261 -0.35 5.08 -24.12
N ALA A 262 0.07 5.67 -23.00
CA ALA A 262 1.46 6.01 -22.67
C ALA A 262 2.18 4.88 -21.91
N LEU A 263 1.44 4.07 -21.17
CA LEU A 263 1.89 2.80 -20.65
C LEU A 263 1.99 1.84 -21.84
N GLY A 264 3.21 1.65 -22.34
CA GLY A 264 3.51 0.64 -23.36
C GLY A 264 3.32 -0.79 -22.86
N VAL A 265 2.16 -1.12 -22.28
CA VAL A 265 1.76 -2.46 -21.82
C VAL A 265 1.46 -3.33 -23.05
N VAL A 266 2.46 -3.52 -23.91
CA VAL A 266 2.33 -4.29 -25.13
C VAL A 266 2.89 -5.68 -24.89
N ALA A 267 1.99 -6.65 -24.85
CA ALA A 267 2.21 -8.07 -25.17
C ALA A 267 3.42 -8.77 -24.52
N LEU A 268 3.83 -8.38 -23.30
CA LEU A 268 4.80 -9.18 -22.55
C LEU A 268 4.12 -10.46 -22.02
N PRO A 269 4.78 -11.64 -22.08
CA PRO A 269 4.17 -12.92 -21.69
C PRO A 269 3.54 -12.94 -20.29
N GLY A 270 4.06 -12.16 -19.34
CA GLY A 270 3.53 -12.05 -17.98
C GLY A 270 2.23 -11.26 -17.84
N VAL A 271 1.90 -10.39 -18.80
CA VAL A 271 0.71 -9.51 -18.72
C VAL A 271 -0.58 -10.33 -18.80
N ALA A 272 -0.63 -11.37 -19.63
CA ALA A 272 -1.81 -12.22 -19.74
C ALA A 272 -2.12 -12.95 -18.43
N ALA A 273 -1.08 -13.48 -17.76
CA ALA A 273 -1.22 -14.14 -16.47
C ALA A 273 -1.68 -13.17 -15.38
N LEU A 274 -1.15 -11.94 -15.35
CA LEU A 274 -1.58 -10.90 -14.41
C LEU A 274 -3.01 -10.43 -14.67
N ARG A 275 -3.42 -10.31 -15.94
CA ARG A 275 -4.83 -10.05 -16.28
C ARG A 275 -5.73 -11.16 -15.77
N ALA A 276 -5.36 -12.44 -15.97
CA ALA A 276 -6.12 -13.56 -15.43
C ALA A 276 -6.19 -13.52 -13.89
N ALA A 277 -5.07 -13.25 -13.21
CA ALA A 277 -5.02 -13.12 -11.76
C ALA A 277 -5.93 -11.99 -11.24
N ALA A 278 -6.02 -10.86 -11.95
CA ALA A 278 -6.93 -9.78 -11.60
C ALA A 278 -8.42 -10.17 -11.70
N HIS A 279 -8.76 -11.11 -12.59
CA HIS A 279 -10.12 -11.66 -12.70
C HIS A 279 -10.40 -12.71 -11.62
N ASP A 280 -9.38 -13.49 -11.24
CA ASP A 280 -9.42 -14.46 -10.13
C ASP A 280 -9.53 -13.78 -8.75
N ALA A 281 -9.12 -12.52 -8.64
CA ALA A 281 -9.29 -11.73 -7.42
C ALA A 281 -10.78 -11.67 -7.01
N PRO A 282 -11.15 -12.15 -5.81
CA PRO A 282 -12.55 -12.25 -5.42
C PRO A 282 -13.18 -10.85 -5.20
N PRO A 283 -14.51 -10.72 -5.36
CA PRO A 283 -15.18 -9.43 -5.20
C PRO A 283 -15.19 -8.98 -3.74
N SER A 284 -14.91 -7.70 -3.51
CA SER A 284 -15.12 -7.02 -2.23
C SER A 284 -16.59 -7.04 -1.83
N ALA A 285 -16.87 -7.06 -0.53
CA ALA A 285 -18.23 -7.11 -0.01
C ALA A 285 -18.38 -6.34 1.31
N GLU A 286 -18.54 -5.02 1.25
CA GLU A 286 -18.95 -4.20 2.40
C GLU A 286 -20.47 -4.35 2.63
N ARG A 287 -20.86 -5.34 3.43
CA ARG A 287 -22.27 -5.62 3.75
C ARG A 287 -22.70 -5.10 5.13
N CYS A 288 -21.76 -4.64 5.94
CA CYS A 288 -21.99 -4.23 7.32
C CYS A 288 -22.29 -2.72 7.38
N SER A 289 -23.35 -2.33 8.08
CA SER A 289 -23.70 -0.93 8.33
C SER A 289 -23.33 -0.43 9.73
N GLU A 290 -22.67 -1.28 10.55
CA GLU A 290 -22.23 -0.87 11.89
C GLU A 290 -21.26 0.31 11.81
N PRO A 291 -21.37 1.30 12.71
CA PRO A 291 -20.58 2.53 12.61
C PRO A 291 -19.08 2.30 12.86
N SER A 292 -18.71 1.23 13.56
CA SER A 292 -17.32 0.90 13.90
C SER A 292 -17.12 -0.60 14.09
N CYS A 293 -15.92 -1.10 13.85
CA CYS A 293 -15.53 -2.46 14.23
C CYS A 293 -14.93 -2.55 15.64
N ILE A 294 -14.64 -1.42 16.31
CA ILE A 294 -14.19 -1.43 17.71
C ILE A 294 -15.30 -2.00 18.61
N GLY A 295 -14.97 -3.06 19.35
CA GLY A 295 -15.93 -3.77 20.21
C GLY A 295 -16.90 -4.68 19.47
N CYS A 296 -16.76 -4.84 18.15
CA CYS A 296 -17.60 -5.75 17.37
C CYS A 296 -17.23 -7.22 17.67
N PRO A 297 -18.21 -8.11 17.95
CA PRO A 297 -17.94 -9.52 18.22
C PRO A 297 -17.42 -10.31 17.02
N HIS A 298 -17.51 -9.73 15.81
CA HIS A 298 -17.00 -10.35 14.58
C HIS A 298 -15.63 -9.81 14.17
N ALA A 299 -15.07 -8.81 14.86
CA ALA A 299 -13.72 -8.35 14.56
C ALA A 299 -12.70 -9.30 15.20
N ALA A 300 -11.85 -9.94 14.39
CA ALA A 300 -10.91 -10.94 14.88
C ALA A 300 -9.44 -10.54 14.75
N SER A 301 -8.63 -11.09 15.66
CA SER A 301 -7.17 -11.00 15.62
C SER A 301 -6.59 -12.27 15.03
N THR A 302 -5.93 -12.14 13.88
CA THR A 302 -5.10 -13.18 13.26
C THR A 302 -3.65 -13.12 13.75
N GLY A 303 -3.40 -12.62 14.97
CA GLY A 303 -2.09 -12.73 15.64
C GLY A 303 -1.29 -11.43 15.81
N GLY A 304 -1.90 -10.25 15.70
CA GLY A 304 -1.23 -8.95 15.95
C GLY A 304 -2.17 -7.87 16.47
N LYS A 305 -1.60 -6.76 16.99
CA LYS A 305 -2.30 -5.54 17.51
C LYS A 305 -3.04 -4.73 16.41
N TRP A 306 -3.27 -5.38 15.27
CA TRP A 306 -3.59 -4.86 13.95
C TRP A 306 -4.74 -5.67 13.39
N LEU A 307 -5.96 -5.16 13.55
CA LEU A 307 -7.19 -5.89 13.29
C LEU A 307 -7.77 -5.47 11.93
N LEU A 308 -7.49 -6.19 10.85
CA LEU A 308 -8.14 -5.92 9.55
C LEU A 308 -9.10 -7.03 9.11
N VAL A 309 -9.46 -7.93 10.05
CA VAL A 309 -10.30 -9.10 9.78
C VAL A 309 -11.70 -8.95 10.39
N CYS A 310 -12.71 -9.14 9.56
CA CYS A 310 -14.11 -9.30 9.89
C CYS A 310 -14.52 -10.76 9.64
N GLU A 311 -14.97 -11.43 10.69
CA GLU A 311 -15.44 -12.82 10.65
C GLU A 311 -16.95 -12.94 10.44
N ARG A 312 -17.59 -11.86 10.02
CA ARG A 312 -19.02 -11.88 9.76
C ARG A 312 -19.30 -12.71 8.51
N GLY A 313 -19.72 -13.96 8.70
CA GLY A 313 -20.12 -14.87 7.62
C GLY A 313 -18.96 -15.60 6.94
N ILE A 314 -17.86 -15.85 7.68
CA ILE A 314 -16.80 -16.80 7.30
C ILE A 314 -16.95 -18.15 8.01
#